data_AF-A0ABD0NZ24-F1
#
_entry.id   AF-A0ABD0NZ24-F1
#
_cell.length_a   1.000
_cell.length_b   1.000
_cell.length_c   1.000
_cell.angle_alpha   90.00
_cell.angle_beta   90.00
_cell.angle_gamma   90.00
#
_symmetry.space_group_name_H-M   'P 1'
#
loop_
_entity.id
_entity.type
_entity.pdbx_description
1 polymer ?
#
loop_
_entity_poly.entity_id
_entity_poly.type
_entity_poly.pdbx_seq_one_letter_code
_entity_poly.pdbx_strand_id
1 'polypeptide(L)'
;DGMEVISSDEEVMDSDDNTEEDLGVLDDQRSVILHLLSQLKLGMDLTRVVLPTFILEKRSLLEMYANFMAHPDLFLSISAGNTPEERMVRFVEYYMTAFHEGRKGAVAKKPYNPVLGETFHCSWEVPQDRVRPLRTDTNPRTNQETPGAGSDCYRVRFVAEQVSHHPPVSGFYCECAERGMCVNTHIWTKSKFMGMSVGVSMVGE
;
A
#
# COMPACT_ATOMS: atom_id res chain seq x y z
N ASP A 1 11.54 -25.21 -5.88
CA ASP A 1 10.21 -24.63 -6.14
C ASP A 1 10.30 -23.63 -7.26
N GLY A 2 9.56 -23.88 -8.35
CA GLY A 2 9.51 -22.96 -9.47
C GLY A 2 8.64 -21.77 -9.09
N MET A 3 9.19 -20.56 -9.17
CA MET A 3 8.35 -19.36 -9.21
C MET A 3 7.36 -19.52 -10.35
N GLU A 4 6.07 -19.61 -10.05
CA GLU A 4 5.04 -19.44 -11.07
C GLU A 4 5.27 -18.06 -11.68
N VAL A 5 5.62 -18.04 -12.97
CA VAL A 5 5.78 -16.80 -13.72
C VAL A 5 4.37 -16.31 -14.01
N ILE A 6 3.86 -15.40 -13.16
CA ILE A 6 2.57 -14.76 -13.38
C ILE A 6 2.68 -13.94 -14.66
N SER A 7 1.86 -14.28 -15.65
CA SER A 7 1.85 -13.60 -16.95
C SER A 7 1.16 -12.25 -16.80
N SER A 8 1.80 -11.17 -17.28
CA SER A 8 1.16 -9.85 -17.29
C SER A 8 -0.08 -9.78 -18.19
N ASP A 9 -0.24 -10.73 -19.11
CA ASP A 9 -1.40 -10.81 -20.00
C ASP A 9 -2.66 -11.31 -19.27
N GLU A 10 -2.51 -11.85 -18.06
CA GLU A 10 -3.62 -12.32 -17.21
C GLU A 10 -4.05 -11.28 -16.18
N GLU A 11 -3.35 -10.13 -16.08
CA GLU A 11 -3.73 -9.05 -15.17
C GLU A 11 -5.03 -8.38 -15.64
N VAL A 12 -5.97 -8.25 -14.71
CA VAL A 12 -7.25 -7.57 -14.94
C VAL A 12 -7.18 -6.19 -14.30
N MET A 13 -7.62 -5.17 -15.03
CA MET A 13 -7.74 -3.82 -14.48
C MET A 13 -8.71 -3.83 -13.30
N ASP A 14 -8.24 -3.41 -12.13
CA ASP A 14 -9.10 -3.22 -10.97
C ASP A 14 -10.07 -2.06 -11.24
N SER A 15 -11.36 -2.37 -11.25
CA SER A 15 -12.45 -1.42 -11.46
C SER A 15 -13.22 -1.09 -10.18
N ASP A 16 -12.84 -1.69 -9.04
CA ASP A 16 -13.50 -1.42 -7.76
C ASP A 16 -13.03 -0.07 -7.20
N ASP A 17 -13.94 0.87 -7.02
CA ASP A 17 -13.64 2.17 -6.39
C ASP A 17 -13.45 2.03 -4.86
N ASN A 18 -13.47 0.80 -4.33
CA ASN A 18 -13.36 0.50 -2.90
C ASN A 18 -14.32 1.35 -2.07
N THR A 19 -15.52 1.62 -2.62
CA THR A 19 -16.54 2.40 -1.93
C THR A 19 -17.03 1.58 -0.74
N GLU A 20 -16.75 2.07 0.46
CA GLU A 20 -17.25 1.43 1.66
C GLU A 20 -18.77 1.62 1.73
N GLU A 21 -19.52 0.53 1.59
CA GLU A 21 -20.91 0.51 2.01
C GLU A 21 -20.95 0.87 3.50
N ASP A 22 -21.67 1.95 3.82
CA ASP A 22 -21.94 2.36 5.20
C ASP A 22 -22.65 1.19 5.87
N LEU A 23 -21.94 0.49 6.76
CA LEU A 23 -22.50 -0.61 7.52
C LEU A 23 -23.52 0.01 8.47
N GLY A 24 -24.77 0.05 8.02
CA GLY A 24 -25.88 0.57 8.78
C GLY A 24 -25.87 0.05 10.22
N VAL A 25 -26.00 1.00 11.14
CA VAL A 25 -26.34 0.83 12.56
C VAL A 25 -25.28 0.09 13.41
N LEU A 26 -24.21 0.81 13.77
CA LEU A 26 -23.27 0.45 14.85
C LEU A 26 -23.96 0.10 16.19
N ASP A 27 -25.18 0.61 16.43
CA ASP A 27 -25.91 0.39 17.69
C ASP A 27 -26.29 -1.08 17.91
N ASP A 28 -26.62 -1.82 16.86
CA ASP A 28 -26.96 -3.25 16.95
C ASP A 28 -25.74 -4.12 17.27
N GLN A 29 -24.55 -3.67 16.87
CA GLN A 29 -23.27 -4.35 17.08
C GLN A 29 -22.55 -3.94 18.39
N ARG A 30 -23.07 -2.93 19.10
CA ARG A 30 -22.48 -2.41 20.34
C ARG A 30 -22.31 -3.48 21.41
N SER A 31 -23.28 -4.38 21.54
CA SER A 31 -23.24 -5.48 22.52
C SER A 31 -22.08 -6.45 22.24
N VAL A 32 -21.80 -6.75 20.97
CA VAL A 32 -20.69 -7.61 20.53
C VAL A 32 -19.36 -6.94 20.79
N ILE A 33 -19.22 -5.64 20.47
CA ILE A 33 -18.00 -4.87 20.75
C ILE A 33 -17.72 -4.83 22.25
N LEU A 34 -18.73 -4.52 23.08
CA LEU A 34 -18.58 -4.49 24.54
C LEU A 34 -18.20 -5.86 25.10
N HIS A 35 -18.80 -6.93 24.59
CA HIS A 35 -18.43 -8.29 24.97
C HIS A 35 -16.96 -8.60 24.64
N LEU A 36 -16.49 -8.24 23.44
CA LEU A 36 -15.08 -8.41 23.07
C LEU A 36 -14.13 -7.59 23.95
N LEU A 37 -14.44 -6.31 24.18
CA LEU A 37 -13.65 -5.43 25.04
C LEU A 37 -13.55 -6.00 26.46
N SER A 38 -14.61 -6.64 26.98
CA SER A 38 -14.61 -7.27 28.30
C SER A 38 -13.62 -8.45 28.43
N GLN A 39 -13.23 -9.08 27.31
CA GLN A 39 -12.24 -10.15 27.29
C GLN A 39 -10.79 -9.63 27.23
N LEU A 40 -10.59 -8.35 26.90
CA LEU A 40 -9.26 -7.78 26.71
C LEU A 40 -8.64 -7.36 28.05
N LYS A 41 -7.37 -7.73 28.26
CA LYS A 41 -6.56 -7.27 29.40
C LYS A 41 -5.56 -6.23 28.96
N LEU A 42 -5.25 -5.27 29.83
CA LEU A 42 -4.25 -4.25 29.55
C LEU A 42 -2.92 -4.92 29.16
N GLY A 43 -2.37 -4.52 28.01
CA GLY A 43 -1.13 -5.04 27.47
C GLY A 43 -1.25 -6.31 26.62
N MET A 44 -2.47 -6.82 26.41
CA MET A 44 -2.70 -7.99 25.57
C MET A 44 -2.40 -7.70 24.09
N ASP A 45 -1.84 -8.69 23.40
CA ASP A 45 -1.58 -8.67 21.96
C ASP A 45 -2.87 -8.99 21.19
N LEU A 46 -3.29 -8.03 20.36
CA LEU A 46 -4.56 -8.12 19.62
C LEU A 46 -4.44 -8.88 18.30
N THR A 47 -3.25 -9.24 17.84
CA THR A 47 -3.09 -10.07 16.64
C THR A 47 -3.67 -11.47 16.83
N ARG A 48 -3.82 -11.91 18.08
CA ARG A 48 -4.37 -13.22 18.46
C ARG A 48 -5.85 -13.21 18.82
N VAL A 49 -6.49 -12.03 18.79
CA VAL A 49 -7.92 -11.88 19.09
C VAL A 49 -8.70 -11.91 17.79
N VAL A 50 -9.68 -12.80 17.70
CA VAL A 50 -10.60 -12.85 16.58
C VAL A 50 -11.56 -11.67 16.67
N LEU A 51 -11.55 -10.85 15.64
CA LEU A 51 -12.41 -9.68 15.50
C LEU A 51 -13.64 -10.04 14.66
N PRO A 52 -14.84 -9.51 14.95
CA PRO A 52 -16.02 -9.71 14.13
C PRO A 52 -15.82 -9.24 12.70
N THR A 53 -16.48 -9.88 11.75
CA THR A 53 -16.36 -9.57 10.31
C THR A 53 -16.80 -8.15 9.96
N PHE A 54 -17.73 -7.54 10.70
CA PHE A 54 -18.20 -6.18 10.44
C PHE A 54 -17.14 -5.09 10.72
N ILE A 55 -16.08 -5.40 11.48
CA ILE A 55 -14.94 -4.49 11.66
C ILE A 55 -13.76 -4.82 10.74
N LEU A 56 -13.94 -5.76 9.82
CA LEU A 56 -12.93 -6.11 8.83
C LEU A 56 -13.16 -5.34 7.52
N GLU A 57 -12.05 -4.98 6.89
CA GLU A 57 -12.03 -4.46 5.51
C GLU A 57 -12.04 -5.63 4.52
N LYS A 58 -12.50 -5.41 3.28
CA LYS A 58 -12.53 -6.44 2.24
C LYS A 58 -11.14 -6.84 1.71
N ARG A 59 -10.09 -6.10 2.07
CA ARG A 59 -8.73 -6.26 1.57
C ARG A 59 -7.82 -7.03 2.55
N SER A 60 -6.87 -7.78 1.98
CA SER A 60 -5.75 -8.36 2.74
C SER A 60 -4.75 -7.27 3.12
N LEU A 61 -3.97 -7.49 4.19
CA LEU A 61 -2.88 -6.58 4.54
C LEU A 61 -1.86 -6.44 3.41
N LEU A 62 -1.63 -7.50 2.61
CA LEU A 62 -0.70 -7.47 1.48
C LEU A 62 -1.16 -6.49 0.39
N GLU A 63 -2.45 -6.50 0.07
CA GLU A 63 -3.07 -5.57 -0.86
C GLU A 63 -3.06 -4.14 -0.28
N MET A 64 -3.31 -3.99 1.02
CA MET A 64 -3.25 -2.67 1.68
C MET A 64 -1.85 -2.03 1.56
N TYR A 65 -0.76 -2.83 1.49
CA TYR A 65 0.58 -2.29 1.26
C TYR A 65 0.79 -1.73 -0.15
N ALA A 66 -0.02 -2.15 -1.14
CA ALA A 66 0.01 -1.54 -2.46
C ALA A 66 -0.47 -0.08 -2.45
N ASN A 67 -1.22 0.35 -1.42
CA ASN A 67 -1.61 1.75 -1.24
C ASN A 67 -0.41 2.70 -1.08
N PHE A 68 0.78 2.21 -0.70
CA PHE A 68 2.00 3.02 -0.72
C PHE A 68 2.34 3.50 -2.14
N MET A 69 1.87 2.81 -3.18
CA MET A 69 1.99 3.15 -4.58
C MET A 69 0.72 3.80 -5.15
N ALA A 70 -0.11 4.46 -4.33
CA ALA A 70 -1.30 5.20 -4.80
C ALA A 70 -0.96 6.29 -5.84
N HIS A 71 0.23 6.87 -5.74
CA HIS A 71 0.77 7.85 -6.68
C HIS A 71 2.08 7.35 -7.29
N PRO A 72 2.02 6.36 -8.21
CA PRO A 72 3.22 5.79 -8.80
C PRO A 72 3.93 6.81 -9.71
N ASP A 73 3.22 7.81 -10.22
CA ASP A 73 3.78 8.94 -10.96
C ASP A 73 4.74 9.79 -10.11
N LEU A 74 4.38 10.06 -8.84
CA LEU A 74 5.24 10.77 -7.90
C LEU A 74 6.47 9.94 -7.52
N PHE A 75 6.29 8.64 -7.31
CA PHE A 75 7.41 7.70 -7.10
C PHE A 75 8.40 7.76 -8.25
N LEU A 76 7.94 7.59 -9.50
CA LEU A 76 8.79 7.62 -10.69
C LEU A 76 9.45 8.98 -10.93
N SER A 77 8.85 10.06 -10.43
CA SER A 77 9.42 11.41 -10.52
C SER A 77 10.68 11.57 -9.67
N ILE A 78 10.90 10.76 -8.63
CA ILE A 78 12.05 10.91 -7.72
C ILE A 78 13.38 10.85 -8.49
N SER A 79 13.52 9.89 -9.42
CA SER A 79 14.74 9.70 -10.21
C SER A 79 15.02 10.84 -11.20
N ALA A 80 14.02 11.66 -11.53
CA ALA A 80 14.17 12.81 -12.43
C ALA A 80 14.67 14.08 -11.73
N GLY A 81 15.07 14.01 -10.45
CA GLY A 81 15.71 15.13 -9.74
C GLY A 81 17.20 15.22 -10.07
N ASN A 82 17.64 16.41 -10.50
CA ASN A 82 19.01 16.66 -10.95
C ASN A 82 20.00 16.67 -9.78
N THR A 83 19.57 17.15 -8.61
CA THR A 83 20.40 17.20 -7.41
C THR A 83 19.93 16.21 -6.34
N PRO A 84 20.80 15.76 -5.41
CA PRO A 84 20.40 14.93 -4.28
C PRO A 84 19.27 15.54 -3.44
N GLU A 85 19.30 16.85 -3.22
CA GLU A 85 18.30 17.58 -2.44
C GLU A 85 16.94 17.55 -3.13
N GLU A 86 16.92 17.77 -4.45
CA GLU A 86 15.70 17.70 -5.25
C GLU A 86 15.08 16.30 -5.22
N ARG A 87 15.89 15.25 -5.34
CA ARG A 87 15.43 13.87 -5.21
C ARG A 87 14.86 13.59 -3.82
N MET A 88 15.48 14.12 -2.77
CA MET A 88 14.99 13.98 -1.39
C MET A 88 13.65 14.68 -1.20
N VAL A 89 13.47 15.90 -1.71
CA VAL A 89 12.19 16.62 -1.65
C VAL A 89 11.08 15.84 -2.35
N ARG A 90 11.35 15.30 -3.55
CA ARG A 90 10.38 14.46 -4.27
C ARG A 90 10.06 13.16 -3.54
N PHE A 91 11.06 12.53 -2.93
CA PHE A 91 10.84 11.34 -2.10
C PHE A 91 9.91 11.66 -0.92
N VAL A 92 10.14 12.77 -0.22
CA VAL A 92 9.29 13.20 0.89
C VAL A 92 7.87 13.52 0.41
N GLU A 93 7.72 14.20 -0.73
CA GLU A 93 6.41 14.47 -1.34
C GLU A 93 5.64 13.17 -1.60
N TYR A 94 6.25 12.24 -2.35
CA TYR A 94 5.70 10.91 -2.59
C TYR A 94 5.34 10.19 -1.28
N TYR A 95 6.28 10.13 -0.33
CA TYR A 95 6.11 9.38 0.92
C TYR A 95 4.96 9.91 1.77
N MET A 96 4.72 11.23 1.76
CA MET A 96 3.60 11.84 2.46
C MET A 96 2.24 11.45 1.85
N THR A 97 2.18 11.20 0.53
CA THR A 97 0.94 10.76 -0.12
C THR A 97 0.51 9.34 0.26
N ALA A 98 1.46 8.48 0.64
CA ALA A 98 1.19 7.09 1.01
C ALA A 98 0.30 6.93 2.27
N PHE A 99 0.17 7.99 3.09
CA PHE A 99 -0.65 7.96 4.31
C PHE A 99 -2.11 8.38 4.07
N HIS A 100 -2.44 8.93 2.90
CA HIS A 100 -3.76 9.52 2.66
C HIS A 100 -4.77 8.53 2.06
N GLU A 101 -4.31 7.60 1.20
CA GLU A 101 -5.19 6.68 0.44
C GLU A 101 -5.82 5.59 1.30
N GLY A 102 -5.41 5.46 2.57
CA GLY A 102 -5.72 4.29 3.39
C GLY A 102 -7.14 4.22 3.97
N ARG A 103 -7.96 5.29 3.98
CA ARG A 103 -9.26 5.27 4.72
C ARG A 103 -10.32 6.18 4.09
N LYS A 104 -11.27 5.58 3.36
CA LYS A 104 -12.47 6.30 2.84
C LYS A 104 -13.64 6.28 3.86
N GLY A 105 -13.69 5.33 4.79
CA GLY A 105 -14.75 5.20 5.80
C GLY A 105 -14.54 5.96 7.12
N ALA A 106 -15.65 6.30 7.79
CA ALA A 106 -15.64 6.92 9.13
C ALA A 106 -15.27 5.93 10.27
N VAL A 107 -15.38 4.63 9.99
CA VAL A 107 -15.09 3.55 10.94
C VAL A 107 -13.75 2.92 10.60
N ALA A 108 -12.84 2.86 11.58
CA ALA A 108 -11.57 2.16 11.40
C ALA A 108 -11.81 0.64 11.29
N LYS A 109 -11.66 0.12 10.07
CA LYS A 109 -11.67 -1.32 9.79
C LYS A 109 -10.25 -1.89 9.81
N LYS A 110 -10.13 -3.17 10.15
CA LYS A 110 -8.87 -3.91 10.12
C LYS A 110 -8.80 -4.75 8.84
N PRO A 111 -7.73 -4.70 8.05
CA PRO A 111 -7.56 -5.61 6.92
C PRO A 111 -7.44 -7.06 7.39
N TYR A 112 -7.72 -8.01 6.50
CA TYR A 112 -7.49 -9.42 6.78
C TYR A 112 -6.02 -9.69 7.08
N ASN A 113 -5.77 -10.50 8.11
CA ASN A 113 -4.41 -10.93 8.44
C ASN A 113 -3.99 -12.02 7.44
N PRO A 114 -2.93 -11.81 6.64
CA PRO A 114 -2.57 -12.77 5.60
C PRO A 114 -2.16 -14.14 6.18
N VAL A 115 -2.45 -15.20 5.44
CA VAL A 115 -1.97 -16.55 5.79
C VAL A 115 -0.51 -16.73 5.38
N LEU A 116 0.21 -17.67 6.00
CA LEU A 116 1.60 -17.94 5.63
C LEU A 116 1.70 -18.36 4.15
N GLY A 117 2.58 -17.72 3.39
CA GLY A 117 2.78 -17.97 1.96
C GLY A 117 1.73 -17.31 1.05
N GLU A 118 0.80 -16.52 1.60
CA GLU A 118 -0.08 -15.68 0.79
C GLU A 118 0.76 -14.68 -0.01
N THR A 119 0.41 -14.51 -1.30
CA THR A 119 1.07 -13.57 -2.21
C THR A 119 0.04 -12.62 -2.82
N PHE A 120 0.43 -11.37 -3.03
CA PHE A 120 -0.34 -10.37 -3.75
C PHE A 120 0.52 -9.73 -4.84
N HIS A 121 -0.05 -9.56 -6.02
CA HIS A 121 0.61 -9.00 -7.20
C HIS A 121 -0.29 -7.97 -7.86
N CYS A 122 0.29 -6.82 -8.22
CA CYS A 122 -0.38 -5.85 -9.07
C CYS A 122 0.63 -5.02 -9.86
N SER A 123 0.14 -4.27 -10.84
CA SER A 123 0.95 -3.31 -11.57
C SER A 123 0.20 -2.02 -11.87
N TRP A 124 0.96 -0.96 -12.15
CA TRP A 124 0.44 0.31 -12.63
C TRP A 124 1.11 0.66 -13.96
N GLU A 125 0.28 0.95 -14.95
CA GLU A 125 0.70 1.59 -16.20
C GLU A 125 0.65 3.11 -16.03
N VAL A 126 1.81 3.73 -15.96
CA VAL A 126 1.95 5.17 -15.72
C VAL A 126 2.31 5.88 -17.01
N PRO A 127 1.40 6.69 -17.59
CA PRO A 127 1.71 7.49 -18.78
C PRO A 127 2.96 8.34 -18.57
N GLN A 128 3.90 8.31 -19.52
CA GLN A 128 5.18 8.99 -19.36
C GLN A 128 5.04 10.51 -19.16
N ASP A 129 3.99 11.13 -19.71
CA ASP A 129 3.68 12.56 -19.57
C ASP A 129 3.21 12.96 -18.16
N ARG A 130 2.70 11.99 -17.37
CA ARG A 130 2.34 12.21 -15.96
C ARG A 130 3.54 12.24 -15.03
N VAL A 131 4.66 11.63 -15.42
CA VAL A 131 5.89 11.66 -14.63
C VAL A 131 6.60 13.00 -14.83
N ARG A 132 6.19 13.99 -14.03
CA ARG A 132 6.61 15.38 -14.20
C ARG A 132 8.12 15.58 -14.03
N PRO A 133 8.80 16.22 -15.00
CA PRO A 133 10.01 16.98 -14.73
C PRO A 133 9.65 18.20 -13.86
N LEU A 134 10.53 18.65 -12.96
CA LEU A 134 10.25 19.81 -12.11
C LEU A 134 9.83 21.01 -12.97
N ARG A 135 8.83 21.78 -12.50
CA ARG A 135 8.59 23.13 -13.00
C ARG A 135 9.83 23.97 -12.70
N THR A 136 10.76 24.07 -13.63
CA THR A 136 11.64 25.24 -13.69
C THR A 136 10.79 26.39 -14.20
N ASP A 137 10.57 27.41 -13.37
CA ASP A 137 10.09 28.71 -13.83
C ASP A 137 11.12 29.28 -14.81
N THR A 138 11.08 28.85 -16.07
CA THR A 138 11.70 29.50 -17.23
C THR A 138 11.34 28.77 -18.52
N ASN A 139 10.48 29.42 -19.31
CA ASN A 139 10.22 29.27 -20.74
C ASN A 139 9.58 27.99 -21.33
N PRO A 140 8.64 28.16 -22.29
CA PRO A 140 7.95 27.06 -22.95
C PRO A 140 8.76 26.48 -24.13
N ARG A 141 8.69 25.15 -24.24
CA ARG A 141 8.91 24.31 -25.44
C ARG A 141 10.35 24.20 -25.96
N THR A 142 10.95 23.03 -25.72
CA THR A 142 11.68 22.31 -26.77
C THR A 142 11.11 20.89 -26.83
N ASN A 143 10.39 20.58 -27.91
CA ASN A 143 10.05 19.21 -28.25
C ASN A 143 11.36 18.50 -28.61
N GLN A 144 11.90 17.71 -27.68
CA GLN A 144 12.82 16.65 -28.03
C GLN A 144 11.98 15.42 -28.33
N GLU A 145 11.77 15.15 -29.62
CA GLU A 145 11.30 13.86 -30.10
C GLU A 145 12.38 12.82 -29.77
N THR A 146 12.11 11.93 -28.82
CA THR A 146 12.92 10.75 -28.58
C THR A 146 12.48 9.66 -29.58
N PRO A 147 13.35 9.19 -30.48
CA PRO A 147 12.99 8.11 -31.39
C PRO A 147 13.18 6.77 -30.67
N GLY A 148 12.08 6.09 -30.35
CA GLY A 148 12.12 4.72 -29.84
C GLY A 148 10.73 4.13 -29.79
N ALA A 149 10.51 3.03 -30.51
CA ALA A 149 9.31 2.20 -30.44
C ALA A 149 9.23 1.47 -29.08
N GLY A 150 9.05 2.23 -28.00
CA GLY A 150 8.80 1.74 -26.64
C GLY A 150 7.39 2.12 -26.19
N SER A 151 6.87 1.42 -25.19
CA SER A 151 5.56 1.71 -24.58
C SER A 151 5.45 3.19 -24.16
N ASP A 152 4.29 3.83 -24.41
CA ASP A 152 3.99 5.21 -23.98
C ASP A 152 3.78 5.34 -22.45
N CYS A 153 3.90 4.22 -21.72
CA CYS A 153 3.78 4.13 -20.28
C CYS A 153 5.03 3.49 -19.66
N TYR A 154 5.33 3.86 -18.41
CA TYR A 154 6.20 3.08 -17.53
C TYR A 154 5.36 2.08 -16.77
N ARG A 155 5.84 0.84 -16.63
CA ARG A 155 5.19 -0.14 -15.76
C ARG A 155 5.85 -0.20 -14.40
N VAL A 156 5.05 -0.03 -13.35
CA VAL A 156 5.46 -0.27 -11.95
C VAL A 156 4.85 -1.59 -11.51
N ARG A 157 5.67 -2.56 -11.08
CA ARG A 157 5.20 -3.85 -10.54
C ARG A 157 5.33 -3.86 -9.04
N PHE A 158 4.35 -4.44 -8.35
CA PHE A 158 4.38 -4.67 -6.91
C PHE A 158 4.08 -6.13 -6.61
N VAL A 159 4.87 -6.69 -5.68
CA VAL A 159 4.72 -8.03 -5.17
C VAL A 159 4.81 -7.97 -3.65
N ALA A 160 3.90 -8.64 -2.95
CA ALA A 160 3.95 -8.80 -1.51
C ALA A 160 3.74 -10.27 -1.14
N GLU A 161 4.41 -10.72 -0.08
CA GLU A 161 4.30 -12.08 0.44
C GLU A 161 4.25 -12.05 1.98
N GLN A 162 3.39 -12.88 2.55
CA GLN A 162 3.42 -13.18 3.98
C GLN A 162 4.46 -14.25 4.31
N VAL A 163 5.67 -13.83 4.67
CA VAL A 163 6.81 -14.72 4.93
C VAL A 163 6.82 -15.36 6.32
N SER A 164 6.04 -14.83 7.27
CA SER A 164 5.87 -15.42 8.60
C SER A 164 4.47 -15.12 9.15
N HIS A 165 3.87 -16.04 9.91
CA HIS A 165 2.57 -15.84 10.55
C HIS A 165 2.66 -15.65 12.08
N HIS A 166 3.72 -16.18 12.72
CA HIS A 166 3.93 -16.10 14.17
C HIS A 166 5.40 -15.84 14.51
N PRO A 167 5.84 -14.56 14.56
CA PRO A 167 5.06 -13.33 14.41
C PRO A 167 4.66 -13.05 12.95
N PRO A 168 3.59 -12.28 12.69
CA PRO A 168 3.19 -11.94 11.32
C PRO A 168 4.25 -11.02 10.70
N VAL A 169 4.86 -11.39 9.59
CA VAL A 169 5.81 -10.56 8.82
C VAL A 169 5.44 -10.65 7.34
N SER A 170 5.33 -9.50 6.70
CA SER A 170 5.09 -9.38 5.26
C SER A 170 6.30 -8.73 4.61
N GLY A 171 6.80 -9.32 3.52
CA GLY A 171 7.79 -8.70 2.64
C GLY A 171 7.10 -8.11 1.41
N PHE A 172 7.62 -7.02 0.88
CA PHE A 172 7.17 -6.50 -0.42
C PHE A 172 8.30 -5.90 -1.24
N TYR A 173 8.11 -6.02 -2.55
CA TYR A 173 9.00 -5.56 -3.59
C TYR A 173 8.22 -4.72 -4.58
N CYS A 174 8.76 -3.57 -4.96
CA CYS A 174 8.23 -2.74 -6.02
C CYS A 174 9.35 -2.41 -7.01
N GLU A 175 9.10 -2.47 -8.31
CA GLU A 175 10.08 -2.11 -9.33
C GLU A 175 9.48 -1.39 -10.54
N CYS A 176 10.30 -0.53 -11.14
CA CYS A 176 10.13 -0.04 -12.51
C CYS A 176 11.46 -0.19 -13.23
N ALA A 177 11.56 -1.21 -14.08
CA ALA A 177 12.79 -1.59 -14.76
C ALA A 177 13.26 -0.50 -15.74
N GLU A 178 12.30 0.15 -16.41
CA GLU A 178 12.50 1.22 -17.39
C GLU A 178 13.17 2.45 -16.79
N ARG A 179 12.97 2.68 -15.47
CA ARG A 179 13.63 3.76 -14.73
C ARG A 179 14.74 3.29 -13.79
N GLY A 180 15.03 1.98 -13.76
CA GLY A 180 16.01 1.39 -12.84
C GLY A 180 15.69 1.67 -11.37
N MET A 181 14.40 1.74 -11.02
CA MET A 181 13.94 2.04 -9.66
C MET A 181 13.40 0.78 -9.00
N CYS A 182 13.72 0.58 -7.72
CA CYS A 182 13.11 -0.47 -6.92
C CYS A 182 13.01 -0.08 -5.44
N VAL A 183 12.10 -0.76 -4.74
CA VAL A 183 11.90 -0.69 -3.29
C VAL A 183 11.82 -2.13 -2.79
N ASN A 184 12.58 -2.43 -1.72
CA ASN A 184 12.53 -3.70 -1.01
C ASN A 184 12.27 -3.37 0.45
N THR A 185 11.20 -3.92 1.02
CA THR A 185 10.82 -3.61 2.39
C THR A 185 10.18 -4.83 3.05
N HIS A 186 10.23 -4.86 4.37
CA HIS A 186 9.49 -5.82 5.17
C HIS A 186 8.84 -5.10 6.33
N ILE A 187 7.59 -5.44 6.63
CA ILE A 187 6.81 -4.82 7.70
C ILE A 187 6.16 -5.90 8.55
N TRP A 188 6.13 -5.64 9.85
CA TRP A 188 5.22 -6.30 10.76
C TRP A 188 4.64 -5.30 11.76
N THR A 189 3.51 -5.69 12.34
CA THR A 189 2.84 -4.86 13.34
C THR A 189 2.89 -5.52 14.71
N LYS A 190 3.15 -4.71 15.74
CA LYS A 190 2.94 -5.10 17.13
C LYS A 190 1.76 -4.31 17.66
N SER A 191 0.69 -5.01 18.03
CA SER A 191 -0.53 -4.39 18.56
C SER A 191 -0.62 -4.62 20.06
N LYS A 192 -1.00 -3.57 20.81
CA LYS A 192 -1.16 -3.63 22.26
C LYS A 192 -2.46 -2.96 22.68
N PHE A 193 -3.28 -3.68 23.44
CA PHE A 193 -4.44 -3.08 24.07
C PHE A 193 -4.03 -2.18 25.24
N MET A 194 -4.49 -0.93 25.21
CA MET A 194 -4.13 0.13 26.18
C MET A 194 -5.35 0.62 26.98
N GLY A 195 -6.40 -0.21 27.08
CA GLY A 195 -7.63 0.11 27.81
C GLY A 195 -8.68 0.77 26.91
N MET A 196 -8.64 2.09 26.76
CA MET A 196 -9.56 2.80 25.86
C MET A 196 -9.04 2.93 24.42
N SER A 197 -7.83 2.45 24.16
CA SER A 197 -7.19 2.55 22.85
C SER A 197 -6.41 1.29 22.49
N VAL A 198 -6.09 1.19 21.22
CA VAL A 198 -5.19 0.18 20.66
C VAL A 198 -3.97 0.89 20.12
N GLY A 199 -2.79 0.57 20.65
CA GLY A 199 -1.52 1.00 20.09
C GLY A 199 -1.07 0.02 19.02
N VAL A 200 -0.72 0.52 17.84
CA VAL A 200 -0.10 -0.27 16.77
C VAL A 200 1.28 0.32 16.50
N SER A 201 2.32 -0.49 16.68
CA SER A 201 3.68 -0.15 16.29
C SER A 201 3.99 -0.83 14.96
N MET A 202 4.27 -0.04 13.94
CA MET A 202 4.82 -0.49 12.68
C MET A 202 6.32 -0.72 12.88
N VAL A 203 6.80 -1.93 12.58
CA VAL A 203 8.21 -2.29 12.68
C VAL A 203 8.65 -2.85 11.33
N GLY A 204 9.81 -2.43 10.84
CA GLY A 204 10.26 -2.73 9.49
C GLY A 204 11.22 -1.69 8.95
N GLU A 205 11.84 -2.00 7.82
CA GLU A 205 12.72 -1.15 7.01
C GLU A 205 12.40 -1.36 5.53
#